data_AF-A0A349ZS07-F1
#
_entry.id   AF-A0A349ZS07-F1
#
_cell.length_a   1.000
_cell.length_b   1.000
_cell.length_c   1.000
_cell.angle_alpha   90.00
_cell.angle_beta   90.00
_cell.angle_gamma   90.00
#
_symmetry.space_group_name_H-M   'P 1'
#
loop_
_entity.id
_entity.type
_entity.pdbx_description
1 polymer ?
#
loop_
_entity_poly.entity_id
_entity_poly.type
_entity_poly.pdbx_seq_one_letter_code
_entity_poly.pdbx_strand_id
1 'polypeptide(L)'
;RRLLLEFGGKWVTPDNEMNGAMKGILPVITVGMDPEEAKKIAYIAAGSAAKTTMVNNVFFDEDKEKAKKFVSDMGFELELVPMSKYMPRELMSFKELPEEDRQKAMDAFGSVNFWVMTAKPGSVEDFHCTEDQFKADIRLTDDVLNISMSGRLDTISSPGLLGLYKEAKEKGKISSVCIDMSELEYISSAGLRVLMIMRKELSDGKDFSLINMKDSIREIIETTGFDTIFC
;
A
#
# COMPACT_ATOMS: atom_id res chain seq x y z
N ARG A 1 -3.22 3.87 12.45
CA ARG A 1 -4.28 3.60 13.45
C ARG A 1 -5.53 4.45 13.24
N ARG A 2 -5.42 5.80 13.21
CA ARG A 2 -6.54 6.74 12.97
C ARG A 2 -7.43 6.34 11.79
N LEU A 3 -6.85 6.07 10.62
CA LEU A 3 -7.60 5.60 9.44
C LEU A 3 -8.39 4.29 9.67
N LEU A 4 -7.83 3.33 10.41
CA LEU A 4 -8.51 2.05 10.69
C LEU A 4 -9.64 2.21 11.71
N LEU A 5 -9.52 3.16 12.63
CA LEU A 5 -10.57 3.49 13.61
C LEU A 5 -11.69 4.31 12.97
N GLU A 6 -11.35 5.26 12.11
CA GLU A 6 -12.29 6.20 11.48
C GLU A 6 -13.09 5.54 10.35
N PHE A 7 -12.47 4.67 9.55
CA PHE A 7 -13.12 4.04 8.40
C PHE A 7 -13.45 2.56 8.61
N GLY A 8 -12.97 1.95 9.71
CA GLY A 8 -13.00 0.50 9.89
C GLY A 8 -12.02 -0.20 8.94
N GLY A 9 -11.37 -1.27 9.41
CA GLY A 9 -10.50 -2.06 8.53
C GLY A 9 -9.66 -3.08 9.28
N LYS A 10 -9.30 -4.14 8.54
CA LYS A 10 -8.35 -5.16 8.99
C LYS A 10 -7.10 -5.07 8.11
N TRP A 11 -5.93 -5.08 8.72
CA TRP A 11 -4.69 -5.32 7.99
C TRP A 11 -4.48 -6.81 7.89
N VAL A 12 -4.21 -7.33 6.69
CA VAL A 12 -4.01 -8.77 6.47
C VAL A 12 -2.69 -8.98 5.77
N THR A 13 -1.85 -9.85 6.31
CA THR A 13 -0.61 -10.26 5.66
C THR A 13 -0.37 -11.76 5.89
N PRO A 14 0.16 -12.52 4.91
CA PRO A 14 0.53 -13.91 5.15
C PRO A 14 1.67 -14.05 6.16
N ASP A 15 1.75 -15.20 6.81
CA ASP A 15 2.87 -15.60 7.66
C ASP A 15 4.06 -16.09 6.80
N ASN A 16 5.21 -16.32 7.45
CA ASN A 16 6.44 -16.80 6.81
C ASN A 16 6.26 -18.13 6.04
N GLU A 17 5.24 -18.92 6.38
CA GLU A 17 4.79 -20.15 5.72
C GLU A 17 4.56 -19.95 4.21
N MET A 18 4.20 -18.73 3.78
CA MET A 18 4.03 -18.38 2.36
C MET A 18 5.30 -18.66 1.54
N ASN A 19 6.49 -18.46 2.11
CA ASN A 19 7.74 -18.75 1.42
C ASN A 19 7.89 -20.26 1.13
N GLY A 20 7.44 -21.11 2.07
CA GLY A 20 7.41 -22.55 1.89
C GLY A 20 6.38 -22.97 0.84
N ALA A 21 5.17 -22.42 0.93
CA ALA A 21 4.10 -22.69 -0.03
C ALA A 21 4.51 -22.35 -1.47
N MET A 22 5.12 -21.17 -1.68
CA MET A 22 5.61 -20.75 -3.00
C MET A 22 6.67 -21.69 -3.58
N LYS A 23 7.58 -22.23 -2.75
CA LYS A 23 8.53 -23.26 -3.18
C LYS A 23 7.83 -24.57 -3.58
N GLY A 24 6.78 -24.95 -2.87
CA GLY A 24 5.97 -26.13 -3.17
C GLY A 24 5.15 -26.02 -4.47
N ILE A 25 4.78 -24.80 -4.86
CA ILE A 25 3.98 -24.53 -6.07
C ILE A 25 4.85 -24.46 -7.33
N LEU A 26 6.12 -24.05 -7.22
CA LEU A 26 6.99 -23.90 -8.39
C LEU A 26 7.09 -25.17 -9.26
N PRO A 27 7.22 -26.40 -8.71
CA PRO A 27 7.17 -27.62 -9.52
C PRO A 27 5.83 -27.83 -10.20
N VAL A 28 4.71 -27.43 -9.56
CA VAL A 28 3.34 -27.60 -10.08
C VAL A 28 3.08 -26.71 -11.29
N ILE A 29 3.51 -25.45 -11.24
CA ILE A 29 3.30 -24.50 -12.35
C ILE A 29 4.29 -24.67 -13.51
N THR A 30 5.32 -25.50 -13.33
CA THR A 30 6.32 -25.81 -14.37
C THR A 30 6.14 -27.21 -14.96
N VAL A 31 5.11 -27.95 -14.54
CA VAL A 31 4.80 -29.28 -15.10
C VAL A 31 4.58 -29.17 -16.60
N GLY A 32 5.29 -30.01 -17.36
CA GLY A 32 5.15 -30.10 -18.83
C GLY A 32 5.84 -28.98 -19.61
N MET A 33 6.53 -28.04 -18.95
CA MET A 33 7.31 -27.00 -19.61
C MET A 33 8.68 -27.51 -20.07
N ASP A 34 9.29 -26.82 -21.03
CA ASP A 34 10.68 -27.05 -21.40
C ASP A 34 11.61 -26.80 -20.19
N PRO A 35 12.63 -27.65 -19.94
CA PRO A 35 13.52 -27.50 -18.79
C PRO A 35 14.24 -26.15 -18.71
N GLU A 36 14.58 -25.51 -19.83
CA GLU A 36 15.23 -24.19 -19.82
C GLU A 36 14.22 -23.06 -19.54
N GLU A 37 12.97 -23.20 -19.98
CA GLU A 37 11.89 -22.27 -19.61
C GLU A 37 11.53 -22.39 -18.12
N ALA A 38 11.42 -23.62 -17.60
CA ALA A 38 11.19 -23.89 -16.19
C ALA A 38 12.30 -23.28 -15.31
N LYS A 39 13.58 -23.40 -15.72
CA LYS A 39 14.71 -22.77 -15.04
C LYS A 39 14.63 -21.24 -15.06
N LYS A 40 14.24 -20.63 -16.19
CA LYS A 40 14.06 -19.17 -16.27
C LYS A 40 12.96 -18.68 -15.33
N ILE A 41 11.84 -19.39 -15.26
CA ILE A 41 10.74 -19.08 -14.34
C ILE A 41 11.20 -19.22 -12.89
N ALA A 42 11.91 -20.29 -12.55
CA ALA A 42 12.48 -20.48 -11.22
C ALA A 42 13.46 -19.35 -10.85
N TYR A 43 14.31 -18.94 -11.79
CA TYR A 43 15.26 -17.85 -11.59
C TYR A 43 14.56 -16.49 -11.40
N ILE A 44 13.54 -16.19 -12.22
CA ILE A 44 12.73 -14.96 -12.07
C ILE A 44 11.98 -14.97 -10.74
N ALA A 45 11.35 -16.08 -10.36
CA ALA A 45 10.64 -16.20 -9.09
C ALA A 45 11.58 -15.97 -7.88
N ALA A 46 12.80 -16.54 -7.93
CA ALA A 46 13.82 -16.34 -6.90
C ALA A 46 14.36 -14.89 -6.88
N GLY A 47 14.59 -14.28 -8.04
CA GLY A 47 15.08 -12.90 -8.17
C GLY A 47 14.03 -11.85 -7.79
N SER A 48 12.75 -12.08 -8.11
CA SER A 48 11.63 -11.23 -7.71
C SER A 48 11.37 -11.35 -6.21
N ALA A 49 11.52 -12.53 -5.59
CA ALA A 49 11.48 -12.67 -4.13
C ALA A 49 12.59 -11.85 -3.44
N ALA A 50 13.78 -11.77 -4.04
CA ALA A 50 14.91 -10.98 -3.51
C ALA A 50 14.75 -9.45 -3.71
N LYS A 51 13.98 -9.01 -4.71
CA LYS A 51 13.77 -7.58 -5.03
C LYS A 51 12.43 -7.01 -4.54
N THR A 52 11.44 -7.86 -4.26
CA THR A 52 10.11 -7.42 -3.81
C THR A 52 10.01 -7.46 -2.29
N THR A 53 9.22 -6.55 -1.74
CA THR A 53 8.94 -6.43 -0.32
C THR A 53 8.14 -7.61 0.26
N MET A 54 7.71 -8.61 -0.52
CA MET A 54 6.97 -9.76 0.03
C MET A 54 7.78 -10.58 1.04
N VAL A 55 9.08 -10.80 0.77
CA VAL A 55 10.02 -11.41 1.73
C VAL A 55 10.41 -10.43 2.84
N ASN A 56 9.88 -9.21 2.85
CA ASN A 56 10.04 -8.23 3.95
C ASN A 56 8.69 -7.85 4.60
N ASN A 57 7.58 -8.43 4.15
CA ASN A 57 6.21 -8.08 4.55
C ASN A 57 5.50 -9.21 5.34
N VAL A 58 6.25 -10.17 5.87
CA VAL A 58 5.71 -11.17 6.80
C VAL A 58 6.17 -10.86 8.22
N PHE A 59 5.39 -11.22 9.24
CA PHE A 59 5.84 -11.11 10.63
C PHE A 59 6.94 -12.17 10.84
N PHE A 60 8.19 -11.75 10.94
CA PHE A 60 9.37 -12.65 10.93
C PHE A 60 9.71 -13.29 12.27
N ASP A 61 8.96 -13.01 13.34
CA ASP A 61 9.30 -13.58 14.64
C ASP A 61 8.78 -15.02 14.73
N GLU A 62 9.71 -15.97 14.92
CA GLU A 62 9.36 -17.38 15.16
C GLU A 62 8.49 -17.55 16.42
N ASP A 63 8.64 -16.62 17.39
CA ASP A 63 7.78 -16.54 18.56
C ASP A 63 6.51 -15.74 18.24
N LYS A 64 5.47 -16.47 17.86
CA LYS A 64 4.13 -15.94 17.55
C LYS A 64 3.52 -15.17 18.72
N GLU A 65 3.81 -15.54 19.96
CA GLU A 65 3.28 -14.85 21.15
C GLU A 65 4.02 -13.54 21.41
N LYS A 66 5.33 -13.52 21.19
CA LYS A 66 6.12 -12.27 21.20
C LYS A 66 5.63 -11.28 20.14
N ALA A 67 5.35 -11.75 18.92
CA ALA A 67 4.78 -10.91 17.86
C ALA A 67 3.41 -10.34 18.25
N LYS A 68 2.50 -11.18 18.76
CA LYS A 68 1.19 -10.73 19.27
C LYS A 68 1.32 -9.72 20.40
N LYS A 69 2.24 -9.94 21.34
CA LYS A 69 2.49 -9.00 22.44
C LYS A 69 2.99 -7.65 21.93
N PHE A 70 4.00 -7.63 21.07
CA PHE A 70 4.53 -6.41 20.46
C PHE A 70 3.43 -5.58 19.78
N VAL A 71 2.60 -6.23 18.96
CA VAL A 71 1.48 -5.57 18.26
C VAL A 71 0.37 -5.14 19.24
N SER A 72 0.13 -5.93 20.29
CA SER A 72 -0.77 -5.59 21.38
C SER A 72 -0.37 -4.33 22.13
N ASP A 73 0.93 -4.17 22.41
CA ASP A 73 1.49 -3.00 23.08
C ASP A 73 1.34 -1.74 22.21
N MET A 74 1.27 -1.90 20.88
CA MET A 74 0.95 -0.82 19.93
C MET A 74 -0.56 -0.51 19.81
N GLY A 75 -1.40 -1.14 20.62
CA GLY A 75 -2.84 -0.88 20.65
C GLY A 75 -3.63 -1.59 19.54
N PHE A 76 -3.11 -2.68 19.00
CA PHE A 76 -3.78 -3.53 18.02
C PHE A 76 -4.05 -4.93 18.58
N GLU A 77 -5.04 -5.62 18.05
CA GLU A 77 -5.25 -7.05 18.24
C GLU A 77 -4.71 -7.77 17.01
N LEU A 78 -4.01 -8.89 17.23
CA LEU A 78 -3.39 -9.67 16.17
C LEU A 78 -3.87 -11.13 16.28
N GLU A 79 -4.59 -11.58 15.25
CA GLU A 79 -5.11 -12.95 15.14
C GLU A 79 -4.43 -13.71 13.99
N LEU A 80 -4.19 -15.01 14.18
CA LEU A 80 -3.75 -15.92 13.12
C LEU A 80 -4.98 -16.63 12.56
N VAL A 81 -5.20 -16.52 11.26
CA VAL A 81 -6.34 -17.12 10.58
C VAL A 81 -5.85 -18.00 9.42
N PRO A 82 -6.21 -19.29 9.38
CA PRO A 82 -5.81 -20.16 8.27
C PRO A 82 -6.33 -19.65 6.93
N MET A 83 -5.46 -19.58 5.91
CA MET A 83 -5.85 -19.16 4.55
C MET A 83 -6.89 -20.11 3.96
N SER A 84 -6.82 -21.40 4.30
CA SER A 84 -7.76 -22.45 3.89
C SER A 84 -9.23 -22.12 4.19
N LYS A 85 -9.52 -21.30 5.22
CA LYS A 85 -10.88 -20.85 5.53
C LYS A 85 -11.51 -20.00 4.41
N TYR A 86 -10.68 -19.30 3.64
CA TYR A 86 -11.11 -18.35 2.60
C TYR A 86 -10.71 -18.79 1.18
N MET A 87 -9.98 -19.90 1.04
CA MET A 87 -9.63 -20.39 -0.28
C MET A 87 -10.88 -20.84 -1.05
N PRO A 88 -10.98 -20.50 -2.34
CA PRO A 88 -12.02 -21.06 -3.19
C PRO A 88 -11.82 -22.58 -3.31
N ARG A 89 -12.89 -23.32 -3.65
CA ARG A 89 -12.79 -24.76 -3.88
C ARG A 89 -11.87 -25.11 -5.05
N GLU A 90 -11.78 -24.22 -6.02
CA GLU A 90 -10.95 -24.37 -7.21
C GLU A 90 -10.23 -23.06 -7.52
N LEU A 91 -8.97 -23.16 -7.93
CA LEU A 91 -8.19 -22.05 -8.44
C LEU A 91 -8.24 -22.07 -9.96
N MET A 92 -8.79 -21.01 -10.56
CA MET A 92 -8.97 -20.91 -12.02
C MET A 92 -7.64 -21.06 -12.77
N SER A 93 -6.55 -20.52 -12.21
CA SER A 93 -5.20 -20.61 -12.77
C SER A 93 -4.64 -22.03 -12.84
N PHE A 94 -5.25 -23.01 -12.14
CA PHE A 94 -4.79 -24.40 -12.10
C PHE A 94 -5.79 -25.37 -12.74
N LYS A 95 -6.85 -24.87 -13.39
CA LYS A 95 -7.93 -25.71 -13.93
C LYS A 95 -7.44 -26.76 -14.93
N GLU A 96 -6.44 -26.42 -15.73
CA GLU A 96 -5.87 -27.30 -16.77
C GLU A 96 -4.80 -28.27 -16.24
N LEU A 97 -4.37 -28.12 -14.98
CA LEU A 97 -3.38 -29.00 -14.38
C LEU A 97 -3.99 -30.36 -14.00
N PRO A 98 -3.19 -31.44 -13.96
CA PRO A 98 -3.62 -32.73 -13.43
C PRO A 98 -4.19 -32.62 -12.00
N GLU A 99 -5.16 -33.47 -11.65
CA GLU A 99 -5.84 -33.42 -10.36
C GLU A 99 -4.90 -33.53 -9.17
N GLU A 100 -3.89 -34.40 -9.27
CA GLU A 100 -2.86 -34.56 -8.26
C GLU A 100 -2.08 -33.26 -8.01
N ASP A 101 -1.72 -32.54 -9.08
CA ASP A 101 -0.94 -31.31 -8.99
C ASP A 101 -1.80 -30.13 -8.51
N ARG A 102 -3.08 -30.08 -8.90
CA ARG A 102 -4.05 -29.14 -8.31
C ARG A 102 -4.15 -29.33 -6.80
N GLN A 103 -4.26 -30.58 -6.34
CA GLN A 103 -4.36 -30.87 -4.92
C GLN A 103 -3.08 -30.45 -4.17
N LYS A 104 -1.90 -30.74 -4.72
CA LYS A 104 -0.62 -30.28 -4.15
C LYS A 104 -0.56 -28.75 -4.01
N ALA A 105 -1.03 -28.01 -5.02
CA ALA A 105 -1.06 -26.54 -4.95
C ALA A 105 -2.06 -26.04 -3.90
N MET A 106 -3.24 -26.66 -3.82
CA MET A 106 -4.24 -26.34 -2.80
C MET A 106 -3.73 -26.63 -1.39
N ASP A 107 -3.06 -27.77 -1.17
CA ASP A 107 -2.49 -28.13 0.13
C ASP A 107 -1.37 -27.16 0.53
N ALA A 108 -0.48 -26.82 -0.41
CA ALA A 108 0.61 -25.86 -0.18
C ALA A 108 0.06 -24.49 0.25
N PHE A 109 -0.91 -23.94 -0.48
CA PHE A 109 -1.56 -22.69 -0.12
C PHE A 109 -2.37 -22.80 1.17
N GLY A 110 -3.12 -23.88 1.36
CA GLY A 110 -3.95 -24.09 2.55
C GLY A 110 -3.17 -24.18 3.86
N SER A 111 -1.87 -24.51 3.78
CA SER A 111 -0.96 -24.53 4.92
C SER A 111 -0.59 -23.14 5.45
N VAL A 112 -0.83 -22.08 4.67
CA VAL A 112 -0.44 -20.71 5.03
C VAL A 112 -1.46 -20.08 5.97
N ASN A 113 -0.98 -19.43 7.02
CA ASN A 113 -1.81 -18.57 7.86
C ASN A 113 -1.70 -17.10 7.46
N PHE A 114 -2.79 -16.36 7.70
CA PHE A 114 -2.81 -14.90 7.65
C PHE A 114 -2.71 -14.33 9.06
N TRP A 115 -1.86 -13.34 9.22
CA TRP A 115 -1.93 -12.38 10.30
C TRP A 115 -3.00 -11.35 9.98
N VAL A 116 -3.98 -11.22 10.85
CA VAL A 116 -5.05 -10.24 10.74
C VAL A 116 -4.95 -9.30 11.93
N MET A 117 -4.69 -8.03 11.66
CA MET A 117 -4.51 -7.00 12.68
C MET A 117 -5.68 -6.02 12.68
N THR A 118 -6.25 -5.78 13.86
CA THR A 118 -7.39 -4.87 14.08
C THR A 118 -7.05 -3.86 15.16
N ALA A 119 -7.50 -2.61 15.06
CA ALA A 119 -7.24 -1.62 16.10
C ALA A 119 -8.10 -1.89 17.35
N LYS A 120 -7.51 -1.85 18.56
CA LYS A 120 -8.27 -1.98 19.81
C LYS A 120 -9.09 -0.69 20.04
N PRO A 121 -10.39 -0.81 20.35
CA PRO A 121 -11.20 0.33 20.78
C PRO A 121 -10.63 0.93 22.08
N GLY A 122 -10.49 2.25 22.17
CA GLY A 122 -10.14 2.94 23.41
C GLY A 122 -8.67 2.92 23.84
N SER A 123 -7.73 2.36 23.08
CA SER A 123 -6.29 2.59 23.35
C SER A 123 -5.92 4.06 23.08
N VAL A 124 -5.30 4.74 24.04
CA VAL A 124 -5.02 6.19 24.00
C VAL A 124 -3.87 6.52 23.03
N GLU A 125 -3.86 7.76 22.55
CA GLU A 125 -2.99 8.40 21.55
C GLU A 125 -1.52 8.63 21.99
N ASP A 126 -0.93 7.76 22.82
CA ASP A 126 0.46 7.99 23.31
C ASP A 126 1.56 7.52 22.35
N PHE A 127 1.23 7.17 21.11
CA PHE A 127 2.25 6.97 20.07
C PHE A 127 2.61 8.31 19.41
N HIS A 128 3.62 8.97 19.96
CA HIS A 128 4.24 10.14 19.35
C HIS A 128 5.28 9.69 18.32
N CYS A 129 4.88 9.62 17.05
CA CYS A 129 5.84 9.55 15.95
C CYS A 129 6.30 10.97 15.61
N THR A 130 7.48 11.36 16.08
CA THR A 130 8.11 12.64 15.72
C THR A 130 8.84 12.57 14.38
N GLU A 131 8.36 11.77 13.43
CA GLU A 131 8.95 11.63 12.08
C GLU A 131 8.08 12.25 10.99
N ASP A 132 7.07 13.05 11.32
CA ASP A 132 6.31 13.78 10.30
C ASP A 132 7.14 14.99 9.83
N GLN A 133 8.06 14.72 8.89
CA GLN A 133 8.81 15.76 8.16
C GLN A 133 7.92 16.47 7.13
N PHE A 134 6.64 16.09 7.02
CA PHE A 134 5.70 16.74 6.13
C PHE A 134 5.13 18.03 6.74
N LYS A 135 5.23 19.13 5.98
CA LYS A 135 4.54 20.39 6.29
C LYS A 135 3.79 20.85 5.07
N ALA A 136 2.62 21.45 5.30
CA ALA A 136 1.82 22.06 4.25
C ALA A 136 1.29 23.42 4.73
N ASP A 137 1.63 24.48 4.00
CA ASP A 137 1.07 25.81 4.17
C ASP A 137 -0.01 26.03 3.10
N ILE A 138 -1.23 26.32 3.53
CA ILE A 138 -2.38 26.51 2.63
C ILE A 138 -2.92 27.93 2.75
N ARG A 139 -3.12 28.58 1.60
CA ARG A 139 -3.73 29.91 1.50
C ARG A 139 -4.79 29.93 0.40
N LEU A 140 -6.02 30.32 0.75
CA LEU A 140 -7.09 30.57 -0.21
C LEU A 140 -7.13 32.08 -0.50
N THR A 141 -6.86 32.46 -1.75
CA THR A 141 -6.86 33.86 -2.23
C THR A 141 -7.59 33.92 -3.56
N ASP A 142 -8.64 34.74 -3.69
CA ASP A 142 -9.41 34.92 -4.93
C ASP A 142 -9.89 33.60 -5.56
N ASP A 143 -10.46 32.70 -4.73
CA ASP A 143 -10.88 31.34 -5.10
C ASP A 143 -9.72 30.42 -5.60
N VAL A 144 -8.46 30.84 -5.45
CA VAL A 144 -7.26 30.04 -5.75
C VAL A 144 -6.70 29.46 -4.46
N LEU A 145 -6.63 28.13 -4.37
CA LEU A 145 -5.99 27.44 -3.26
C LEU A 145 -4.50 27.24 -3.56
N ASN A 146 -3.66 28.01 -2.89
CA ASN A 146 -2.21 27.86 -2.95
C ASN A 146 -1.74 26.94 -1.83
N ILE A 147 -0.99 25.88 -2.18
CA ILE A 147 -0.44 24.90 -1.25
C ILE A 147 1.07 24.86 -1.44
N SER A 148 1.83 25.17 -0.40
CA SER A 148 3.28 24.92 -0.36
C SER A 148 3.54 23.71 0.54
N MET A 149 4.27 22.72 0.05
CA MET A 149 4.54 21.50 0.82
C MET A 149 6.03 21.15 0.88
N SER A 150 6.46 20.64 2.02
CA SER A 150 7.83 20.18 2.26
C SER A 150 7.87 18.75 2.81
N GLY A 151 8.96 18.04 2.57
CA GLY A 151 9.20 16.70 3.12
C GLY A 151 8.55 15.59 2.30
N ARG A 152 7.87 14.64 2.96
CA ARG A 152 7.38 13.40 2.30
C ARG A 152 5.86 13.32 2.29
N LEU A 153 5.26 13.21 1.11
CA LEU A 153 3.82 12.99 0.94
C LEU A 153 3.52 11.50 0.71
N ASP A 154 3.22 10.77 1.79
CA ASP A 154 3.03 9.31 1.77
C ASP A 154 1.81 8.85 2.57
N THR A 155 1.70 7.56 2.88
CA THR A 155 0.55 6.98 3.60
C THR A 155 0.28 7.63 4.96
N ILE A 156 1.30 8.19 5.61
CA ILE A 156 1.20 8.84 6.93
C ILE A 156 0.69 10.28 6.77
N SER A 157 1.29 11.06 5.87
CA SER A 157 1.02 12.50 5.73
C SER A 157 -0.15 12.84 4.80
N SER A 158 -0.48 11.96 3.84
CA SER A 158 -1.55 12.17 2.85
C SER A 158 -2.93 12.46 3.48
N PRO A 159 -3.38 11.75 4.53
CA PRO A 159 -4.64 12.08 5.21
C PRO A 159 -4.66 13.51 5.78
N GLY A 160 -3.52 14.00 6.27
CA GLY A 160 -3.40 15.36 6.80
C GLY A 160 -3.61 16.42 5.72
N LEU A 161 -2.93 16.27 4.57
CA LEU A 161 -3.11 17.18 3.43
C LEU A 161 -4.56 17.19 2.91
N LEU A 162 -5.21 16.01 2.84
CA LEU A 162 -6.61 15.93 2.42
C LEU A 162 -7.55 16.62 3.42
N GLY A 163 -7.26 16.52 4.72
CA GLY A 163 -7.99 17.25 5.77
C GLY A 163 -7.92 18.75 5.57
N LEU A 164 -6.72 19.30 5.39
CA LEU A 164 -6.50 20.73 5.16
C LEU A 164 -7.22 21.24 3.89
N TYR A 165 -7.24 20.44 2.82
CA TYR A 165 -8.01 20.76 1.61
C TYR A 165 -9.52 20.85 1.88
N LYS A 166 -10.08 19.90 2.63
CA LYS A 166 -11.50 19.92 3.00
C LYS A 166 -11.86 21.13 3.87
N GLU A 167 -11.02 21.46 4.86
CA GLU A 167 -11.20 22.66 5.68
C GLU A 167 -11.17 23.95 4.84
N ALA A 168 -10.30 24.02 3.82
CA ALA A 168 -10.27 25.16 2.91
C ALA A 168 -11.56 25.29 2.09
N LYS A 169 -12.14 24.17 1.63
CA LYS A 169 -13.42 24.15 0.92
C LYS A 169 -14.59 24.63 1.79
N GLU A 170 -14.55 24.35 3.09
CA GLU A 170 -15.58 24.84 4.01
C GLU A 170 -15.49 26.36 4.23
N LYS A 171 -14.28 26.93 4.11
CA LYS A 171 -14.02 28.36 4.30
C LYS A 171 -14.34 29.21 3.07
N GLY A 172 -14.36 28.63 1.87
CA GLY A 172 -14.64 29.38 0.66
C GLY A 172 -14.68 28.50 -0.59
N LYS A 173 -15.14 29.11 -1.69
CA LYS A 173 -15.14 28.44 -2.99
C LYS A 173 -13.70 28.24 -3.46
N ILE A 174 -13.44 27.07 -4.03
CA ILE A 174 -12.15 26.76 -4.68
C ILE A 174 -12.44 26.56 -6.16
N SER A 175 -11.93 27.47 -6.98
CA SER A 175 -11.99 27.40 -8.44
C SER A 175 -10.73 26.76 -9.03
N SER A 176 -9.59 26.95 -8.36
CA SER A 176 -8.29 26.49 -8.81
C SER A 176 -7.39 26.06 -7.65
N VAL A 177 -6.45 25.17 -7.92
CA VAL A 177 -5.46 24.66 -6.96
C VAL A 177 -4.06 24.78 -7.57
N CYS A 178 -3.16 25.46 -6.88
CA CYS A 178 -1.76 25.57 -7.24
C CYS A 178 -0.90 24.97 -6.13
N ILE A 179 -0.05 24.00 -6.48
CA ILE A 179 0.78 23.26 -5.54
C ILE A 179 2.26 23.50 -5.83
N ASP A 180 2.94 24.13 -4.88
CA ASP A 180 4.39 24.31 -4.90
C ASP A 180 5.10 23.10 -4.27
N MET A 181 5.88 22.40 -5.10
CA MET A 181 6.61 21.18 -4.77
C MET A 181 8.12 21.42 -4.60
N SER A 182 8.55 22.69 -4.50
CA SER A 182 9.97 23.09 -4.37
C SER A 182 10.69 22.44 -3.20
N GLU A 183 9.99 22.15 -2.10
CA GLU A 183 10.55 21.52 -0.89
C GLU A 183 10.07 20.08 -0.69
N LEU A 184 9.34 19.52 -1.66
CA LEU A 184 8.91 18.11 -1.59
C LEU A 184 10.07 17.18 -1.95
N GLU A 185 10.29 16.17 -1.13
CA GLU A 185 11.38 15.21 -1.26
C GLU A 185 10.91 13.87 -1.80
N TYR A 186 9.66 13.48 -1.50
CA TYR A 186 9.10 12.20 -1.91
C TYR A 186 7.58 12.24 -2.01
N ILE A 187 7.03 11.45 -2.94
CA ILE A 187 5.59 11.20 -3.05
C ILE A 187 5.30 9.71 -3.30
N SER A 188 4.31 9.15 -2.60
CA SER A 188 3.86 7.75 -2.79
C SER A 188 2.49 7.68 -3.49
N SER A 189 2.00 6.46 -3.77
CA SER A 189 0.65 6.25 -4.32
C SER A 189 -0.47 6.86 -3.47
N ALA A 190 -0.27 6.97 -2.15
CA ALA A 190 -1.23 7.63 -1.27
C ALA A 190 -1.27 9.15 -1.53
N GLY A 191 -0.10 9.76 -1.73
CA GLY A 191 0.02 11.19 -2.06
C GLY A 191 -0.58 11.52 -3.42
N LEU A 192 -0.22 10.74 -4.44
CA LEU A 192 -0.78 10.88 -5.79
C LEU A 192 -2.31 10.78 -5.79
N ARG A 193 -2.89 9.88 -4.97
CA ARG A 193 -4.34 9.76 -4.81
C ARG A 193 -4.97 11.02 -4.23
N VAL A 194 -4.33 11.67 -3.25
CA VAL A 194 -4.83 12.92 -2.67
C VAL A 194 -4.82 14.03 -3.72
N LEU A 195 -3.73 14.17 -4.48
CA LEU A 195 -3.66 15.13 -5.60
C LEU A 195 -4.77 14.88 -6.63
N MET A 196 -5.06 13.61 -6.94
CA MET A 196 -6.16 13.23 -7.83
C MET A 196 -7.54 13.61 -7.31
N ILE A 197 -7.78 13.39 -6.01
CA ILE A 197 -9.05 13.76 -5.38
C ILE A 197 -9.26 15.26 -5.52
N MET A 198 -8.24 16.07 -5.17
CA MET A 198 -8.31 17.53 -5.30
C MET A 198 -8.61 17.95 -6.75
N ARG A 199 -7.87 17.41 -7.72
CA ARG A 199 -8.08 17.73 -9.15
C ARG A 199 -9.48 17.36 -9.63
N LYS A 200 -9.96 16.17 -9.27
CA LYS A 200 -11.28 15.67 -9.72
C LYS A 200 -12.44 16.48 -9.15
N GLU A 201 -12.26 17.08 -7.98
CA GLU A 201 -13.27 17.93 -7.35
C GLU A 201 -13.34 19.34 -7.94
N LEU A 202 -12.38 19.75 -8.79
CA LEU A 202 -12.47 20.97 -9.58
C LEU A 202 -13.31 20.71 -10.84
N SER A 203 -14.28 21.59 -11.12
CA SER A 203 -15.37 21.36 -12.09
C SER A 203 -14.93 21.05 -13.52
N ASP A 204 -13.71 21.42 -13.92
CA ASP A 204 -13.16 21.12 -15.25
C ASP A 204 -11.75 20.51 -15.24
N GLY A 205 -11.16 20.24 -14.06
CA GLY A 205 -9.81 19.65 -13.92
C GLY A 205 -8.63 20.43 -14.57
N LYS A 206 -8.92 21.56 -15.24
CA LYS A 206 -7.97 22.45 -15.94
C LYS A 206 -7.26 23.43 -15.01
N ASP A 207 -7.85 23.68 -13.85
CA ASP A 207 -7.37 24.67 -12.89
C ASP A 207 -6.58 24.01 -11.75
N PHE A 208 -5.78 22.99 -12.09
CA PHE A 208 -4.93 22.27 -11.16
C PHE A 208 -3.49 22.31 -11.68
N SER A 209 -2.58 22.95 -10.93
CA SER A 209 -1.18 23.11 -11.35
C SER A 209 -0.19 22.62 -10.31
N LEU A 210 0.81 21.86 -10.75
CA LEU A 210 1.97 21.47 -9.97
C LEU A 210 3.17 22.32 -10.43
N ILE A 211 3.77 23.10 -9.52
CA ILE A 211 4.88 24.00 -9.82
C ILE A 211 6.14 23.63 -9.02
N ASN A 212 7.31 24.05 -9.51
CA ASN A 212 8.62 23.86 -8.87
C ASN A 212 8.95 22.41 -8.51
N MET A 213 8.47 21.45 -9.32
CA MET A 213 8.70 20.03 -9.13
C MET A 213 10.17 19.66 -9.36
N LYS A 214 10.83 19.06 -8.35
CA LYS A 214 12.18 18.47 -8.46
C LYS A 214 12.19 17.28 -9.43
N ASP A 215 13.35 17.01 -10.03
CA ASP A 215 13.52 15.90 -10.97
C ASP A 215 13.15 14.54 -10.37
N SER A 216 13.47 14.30 -9.09
CA SER A 216 13.10 13.07 -8.38
C SER A 216 11.59 12.86 -8.25
N ILE A 217 10.83 13.93 -8.07
CA ILE A 217 9.36 13.88 -8.01
C ILE A 217 8.78 13.69 -9.40
N ARG A 218 9.36 14.37 -10.41
CA ARG A 218 8.97 14.25 -11.80
C ARG A 218 9.12 12.82 -12.31
N GLU A 219 10.26 12.18 -12.03
CA GLU A 219 10.52 10.79 -12.40
C GLU A 219 9.46 9.84 -11.81
N ILE A 220 9.04 10.06 -10.55
CA ILE A 220 7.97 9.27 -9.93
C ILE A 220 6.64 9.48 -10.64
N ILE A 221 6.28 10.72 -10.97
CA ILE A 221 5.03 11.05 -11.67
C ILE A 221 5.01 10.46 -13.08
N GLU A 222 6.11 10.56 -13.83
CA GLU A 222 6.26 9.99 -15.18
C GLU A 222 6.24 8.46 -15.16
N THR A 223 7.02 7.83 -14.26
CA THR A 223 7.08 6.37 -14.16
C THR A 223 5.73 5.76 -13.77
N THR A 224 4.90 6.50 -13.04
CA THR A 224 3.57 6.06 -12.63
C THR A 224 2.47 6.39 -13.65
N GLY A 225 2.80 7.11 -14.74
CA GLY A 225 1.85 7.54 -15.77
C GLY A 225 0.92 8.69 -15.36
N PHE A 226 1.23 9.35 -14.24
CA PHE A 226 0.46 10.49 -13.72
C PHE A 226 0.84 11.82 -14.38
N ASP A 227 1.90 11.83 -15.18
CA ASP A 227 2.24 12.95 -16.06
C ASP A 227 1.10 13.26 -17.03
N THR A 228 0.51 12.25 -17.69
CA THR A 228 -0.64 12.42 -18.59
C THR A 228 -1.91 12.95 -17.90
N ILE A 229 -1.91 12.88 -16.57
CA ILE A 229 -3.00 13.30 -15.73
C ILE A 229 -2.73 14.72 -15.24
N PHE A 230 -1.57 15.01 -14.67
CA PHE A 230 -1.29 16.30 -14.03
C PHE A 230 -0.59 17.34 -14.92
N CYS A 231 0.04 16.91 -16.02
CA CYS A 231 0.89 17.73 -16.88
C CYS A 231 0.33 17.85 -18.31
#